data_AF-A0A9D7YYJ7-F1
#
_entry.id   AF-A0A9D7YYJ7-F1
#
_cell.length_a   1.000
_cell.length_b   1.000
_cell.length_c   1.000
_cell.angle_alpha   90.00
_cell.angle_beta   90.00
_cell.angle_gamma   90.00
#
_symmetry.space_group_name_H-M   'P 1'
#
loop_
_entity.id
_entity.type
_entity.pdbx_description
1 polymer ?
#
loop_
_entity_poly.entity_id
_entity_poly.type
_entity_poly.pdbx_seq_one_letter_code
_entity_poly.pdbx_strand_id
1 'polypeptide(L)'
;MDLLELMLVLATVVGVVDGNTILVKDNTGQPITVKLACINPSKTTNRQVNLVTTQRLKQLLPPQSSIVIKNIEPVNNGRTLGEVFLDNRSVNLLLVQEGNAVVDKPSLSNCHENQIQYLIGEANAKNKGLGLWQQSKKSMNESKTSTWRGKLIYEEIPPVMSTRAYEGNEFFLITNSPKQNRLVLRPSIRVSHSQLQSFNNQQVEITAVHVAGTRPAPNESACPIEFNGQCMPQGEGYQVLSIVQLK
;
A
#
# COMPACT_ATOMS: atom_id res chain seq x y z
N MET A 1 -13.62 -25.61 -37.02
CA MET A 1 -13.63 -24.18 -36.64
C MET A 1 -13.84 -24.16 -35.15
N ASP A 2 -12.79 -23.81 -34.44
CA ASP A 2 -12.60 -24.08 -33.02
C ASP A 2 -13.43 -23.10 -32.18
N LEU A 3 -14.02 -23.55 -31.07
CA LEU A 3 -14.89 -22.72 -30.20
C LEU A 3 -14.18 -21.45 -29.68
N LEU A 4 -12.84 -21.44 -29.71
CA LEU A 4 -11.97 -20.33 -29.34
C LEU A 4 -12.10 -19.09 -30.25
N GLU A 5 -12.43 -19.26 -31.54
CA GLU A 5 -12.59 -18.12 -32.46
C GLU A 5 -13.83 -17.26 -32.16
N LEU A 6 -14.81 -17.79 -31.42
CA LEU A 6 -16.06 -17.09 -31.10
C LEU A 6 -15.97 -16.15 -29.88
N MET A 7 -14.83 -16.14 -29.15
CA MET A 7 -14.69 -15.33 -27.94
C MET A 7 -13.80 -14.10 -28.11
N LEU A 8 -13.03 -13.97 -29.19
CA LEU A 8 -12.13 -12.83 -29.41
C LEU A 8 -12.74 -11.84 -30.40
N VAL A 9 -12.97 -10.61 -29.96
CA VAL A 9 -13.52 -9.53 -30.78
C VAL A 9 -12.50 -8.42 -30.92
N LEU A 10 -12.14 -8.10 -32.17
CA LEU A 10 -11.39 -6.89 -32.48
C LEU A 10 -12.31 -5.69 -32.38
N ALA A 11 -11.88 -4.66 -31.65
CA ALA A 11 -12.67 -3.46 -31.45
C ALA A 11 -11.81 -2.19 -31.37
N THR A 12 -12.45 -1.06 -31.61
CA THR A 12 -11.84 0.27 -31.49
C THR A 12 -12.49 1.02 -30.34
N VAL A 13 -11.69 1.58 -29.44
CA VAL A 13 -12.19 2.33 -28.29
C VAL A 13 -12.89 3.61 -28.76
N VAL A 14 -14.13 3.80 -28.33
CA VAL A 14 -14.86 5.07 -28.46
C VAL A 14 -14.61 5.93 -27.22
N GLY A 15 -14.66 5.31 -26.04
CA GLY A 15 -14.37 6.00 -24.80
C GLY A 15 -14.58 5.11 -23.57
N VAL A 16 -14.37 5.72 -22.40
CA VAL A 16 -14.57 5.09 -21.09
C VAL A 16 -15.83 5.66 -20.46
N VAL A 17 -16.75 4.78 -20.04
CA VAL A 17 -18.01 5.14 -19.37
C VAL A 17 -17.76 5.36 -17.88
N ASP A 18 -17.12 4.38 -17.21
CA ASP A 18 -16.79 4.41 -15.79
C ASP A 18 -15.58 3.49 -15.47
N GLY A 19 -15.28 3.29 -14.18
CA GLY A 19 -14.11 2.55 -13.70
C GLY A 19 -14.06 1.05 -14.06
N ASN A 20 -15.11 0.49 -14.65
CA ASN A 20 -15.09 -0.87 -15.20
C ASN A 20 -15.90 -1.03 -16.49
N THR A 21 -16.24 0.05 -17.17
CA THR A 21 -17.07 -0.01 -18.38
C THR A 21 -16.50 0.86 -19.48
N ILE A 22 -16.31 0.29 -20.66
CA ILE A 22 -15.85 0.99 -21.86
C ILE A 22 -16.90 0.90 -22.97
N LEU A 23 -16.88 1.89 -23.85
CA LEU A 23 -17.64 1.91 -25.09
C LEU A 23 -16.67 1.70 -26.25
N VAL A 24 -16.98 0.75 -27.11
CA VAL A 24 -16.14 0.37 -28.25
C VAL A 24 -17.01 0.28 -29.50
N LYS A 25 -16.36 0.25 -30.67
CA LYS A 25 -16.96 -0.20 -31.93
C LYS A 25 -16.33 -1.53 -32.31
N ASP A 26 -17.14 -2.53 -32.60
CA ASP A 26 -16.63 -3.80 -33.12
C ASP A 26 -16.12 -3.65 -34.57
N ASN A 27 -15.64 -4.75 -35.13
CA ASN A 27 -15.17 -4.82 -36.53
C ASN A 27 -16.27 -4.52 -37.57
N THR A 28 -17.55 -4.58 -37.20
CA THR A 28 -18.68 -4.20 -38.06
C THR A 28 -19.07 -2.71 -37.92
N GLY A 29 -18.41 -1.99 -36.99
CA GLY A 29 -18.68 -0.60 -36.69
C GLY A 29 -19.82 -0.37 -35.69
N GLN A 30 -20.41 -1.45 -35.15
CA GLN A 30 -21.51 -1.38 -34.20
C GLN A 30 -21.00 -1.02 -32.80
N PRO A 31 -21.69 -0.11 -32.08
CA PRO A 31 -21.28 0.26 -30.73
C PRO A 31 -21.60 -0.87 -29.74
N ILE A 32 -20.60 -1.27 -28.95
CA ILE A 32 -20.72 -2.27 -27.89
C ILE A 32 -20.21 -1.67 -26.58
N THR A 33 -20.96 -1.89 -25.50
CA THR A 33 -20.52 -1.58 -24.15
C THR A 33 -19.88 -2.82 -23.53
N VAL A 34 -18.64 -2.71 -23.05
CA VAL A 34 -17.89 -3.82 -22.47
C VAL A 34 -17.68 -3.53 -20.99
N LYS A 35 -18.19 -4.42 -20.14
CA LYS A 35 -17.86 -4.44 -18.72
C LYS A 35 -16.61 -5.28 -18.51
N LEU A 36 -15.62 -4.72 -17.82
CA LEU A 36 -14.37 -5.40 -17.51
C LEU A 36 -14.63 -6.50 -16.49
N ALA A 37 -14.26 -7.73 -16.86
CA ALA A 37 -14.45 -8.91 -16.04
C ALA A 37 -13.37 -9.14 -14.99
N CYS A 38 -13.69 -9.97 -13.99
CA CYS A 38 -12.80 -10.47 -12.93
C CYS A 38 -12.21 -9.39 -12.01
N ILE A 39 -12.63 -8.14 -12.21
CA ILE A 39 -12.22 -7.00 -11.42
C ILE A 39 -13.45 -6.27 -10.88
N ASN A 40 -13.28 -5.68 -9.70
CA ASN A 40 -14.25 -4.77 -9.13
C ASN A 40 -13.54 -3.47 -8.75
N PRO A 41 -13.82 -2.35 -9.43
CA PRO A 41 -13.21 -1.07 -9.10
C PRO A 41 -13.77 -0.50 -7.78
N SER A 42 -14.92 -0.99 -7.30
CA SER A 42 -15.67 -0.41 -6.18
C SER A 42 -16.23 -1.51 -5.28
N LYS A 43 -15.37 -2.26 -4.60
CA LYS A 43 -15.81 -3.07 -3.44
C LYS A 43 -16.13 -2.19 -2.23
N THR A 44 -15.53 -1.00 -2.17
CA THR A 44 -15.92 0.07 -1.26
C THR A 44 -16.80 1.05 -2.03
N THR A 45 -17.96 1.39 -1.48
CA THR A 45 -18.99 2.29 -2.04
C THR A 45 -18.50 3.76 -2.20
N ASN A 46 -17.20 3.98 -2.35
CA ASN A 46 -16.58 5.29 -2.38
C ASN A 46 -16.50 5.80 -3.82
N ARG A 47 -17.35 6.77 -4.15
CA ARG A 47 -17.44 7.42 -5.45
C ARG A 47 -16.08 7.99 -5.95
N GLN A 48 -15.18 8.36 -5.04
CA GLN A 48 -13.87 8.90 -5.37
C GLN A 48 -12.93 7.86 -6.00
N VAL A 49 -13.04 6.60 -5.58
CA VAL A 49 -12.23 5.50 -6.12
C VAL A 49 -12.58 5.26 -7.58
N ASN A 50 -13.88 5.21 -7.90
CA ASN A 50 -14.34 4.97 -9.25
C ASN A 50 -13.84 6.05 -10.23
N LEU A 51 -13.75 7.31 -9.78
CA LEU A 51 -13.17 8.40 -10.57
C LEU A 51 -11.69 8.18 -10.91
N VAL A 52 -10.88 7.74 -9.94
CA VAL A 52 -9.45 7.46 -10.16
C VAL A 52 -9.28 6.30 -11.15
N THR A 53 -10.02 5.22 -10.96
CA THR A 53 -9.99 4.07 -11.88
C THR A 53 -10.45 4.49 -13.28
N THR A 54 -11.52 5.28 -13.38
CA THR A 54 -12.01 5.84 -14.65
C THR A 54 -10.93 6.65 -15.36
N GLN A 55 -10.24 7.52 -14.63
CA GLN A 55 -9.17 8.34 -15.20
C GLN A 55 -8.00 7.47 -15.66
N ARG A 56 -7.62 6.45 -14.90
CA ARG A 56 -6.58 5.51 -15.32
C ARG A 56 -6.98 4.75 -16.56
N LEU A 57 -8.22 4.27 -16.63
CA LEU A 57 -8.72 3.56 -17.80
C LEU A 57 -8.71 4.45 -19.05
N LYS A 58 -9.03 5.75 -18.92
CA LYS A 58 -8.92 6.72 -20.02
C LYS A 58 -7.48 6.92 -20.52
N GLN A 59 -6.48 6.81 -19.63
CA GLN A 59 -5.07 6.89 -20.01
C GLN A 59 -4.60 5.61 -20.71
N LEU A 60 -5.07 4.45 -20.24
CA LEU A 60 -4.72 3.15 -20.83
C LEU A 60 -5.41 2.94 -22.18
N LEU A 61 -6.64 3.45 -22.33
CA LEU A 61 -7.48 3.26 -23.50
C LEU A 61 -7.92 4.63 -24.06
N PRO A 62 -7.00 5.39 -24.68
CA PRO A 62 -7.39 6.60 -25.37
C PRO A 62 -8.35 6.27 -26.54
N PRO A 63 -9.24 7.20 -26.93
CA PRO A 63 -10.11 7.00 -28.08
C PRO A 63 -9.31 6.61 -29.32
N GLN A 64 -9.91 5.77 -30.18
CA GLN A 64 -9.31 5.19 -31.39
C GLN A 64 -8.26 4.10 -31.15
N SER A 65 -7.98 3.72 -29.90
CA SER A 65 -7.12 2.56 -29.62
C SER A 65 -7.74 1.27 -30.16
N SER A 66 -6.94 0.48 -30.88
CA SER A 66 -7.32 -0.87 -31.29
C SER A 66 -7.06 -1.85 -30.15
N ILE A 67 -8.09 -2.60 -29.79
CA ILE A 67 -8.06 -3.56 -28.69
C ILE A 67 -8.62 -4.90 -29.12
N VAL A 68 -8.29 -5.93 -28.33
CA VAL A 68 -8.90 -7.25 -28.42
C VAL A 68 -9.72 -7.46 -27.16
N ILE A 69 -10.97 -7.89 -27.32
CA ILE A 69 -11.84 -8.24 -26.21
C ILE A 69 -12.00 -9.75 -26.21
N LYS A 70 -11.63 -10.37 -25.10
CA LYS A 70 -11.96 -11.77 -24.82
C LYS A 70 -13.28 -11.80 -24.07
N ASN A 71 -14.35 -12.07 -24.80
CA ASN A 71 -15.69 -12.21 -24.25
C ASN A 71 -15.76 -13.46 -23.37
N ILE A 72 -16.34 -13.28 -22.18
CA ILE A 72 -16.74 -14.38 -21.30
C ILE A 72 -18.16 -14.81 -21.63
N GLU A 73 -18.99 -13.86 -22.05
CA GLU A 73 -20.38 -14.08 -22.45
C GLU A 73 -20.63 -13.48 -23.84
N PRO A 74 -21.54 -14.07 -24.63
CA PRO A 74 -21.96 -13.50 -25.91
C PRO A 74 -22.46 -12.06 -25.75
N VAL A 75 -22.26 -11.24 -26.78
CA VAL A 75 -22.82 -9.89 -26.81
C VAL A 75 -24.35 -9.97 -26.78
N ASN A 76 -24.97 -9.35 -25.79
CA ASN A 76 -26.42 -9.30 -25.62
C ASN A 76 -26.87 -7.83 -25.49
N ASN A 77 -27.79 -7.39 -26.35
CA ASN A 77 -28.31 -6.02 -26.38
C ASN A 77 -27.20 -4.94 -26.41
N GLY A 78 -26.14 -5.17 -27.21
CA GLY A 78 -25.00 -4.26 -27.32
C GLY A 78 -24.12 -4.19 -26.07
N ARG A 79 -24.21 -5.18 -25.18
CA ARG A 79 -23.40 -5.29 -23.95
C ARG A 79 -22.69 -6.63 -23.88
N THR A 80 -21.49 -6.65 -23.32
CA THR A 80 -20.75 -7.89 -23.04
C THR A 80 -19.87 -7.74 -21.80
N LEU A 81 -19.47 -8.88 -21.24
CA LEU A 81 -18.52 -9.01 -20.14
C LEU A 81 -17.24 -9.65 -20.71
N GLY A 82 -16.09 -9.02 -20.49
CA GLY A 82 -14.84 -9.54 -21.05
C GLY A 82 -13.54 -9.00 -20.44
N GLU A 83 -12.46 -9.68 -20.80
CA GLU A 83 -11.10 -9.21 -20.59
C GLU A 83 -10.66 -8.36 -21.79
N VAL A 84 -10.13 -7.16 -21.51
CA VAL A 84 -9.70 -6.23 -22.56
C VAL A 84 -8.18 -6.27 -22.67
N PHE A 85 -7.68 -6.42 -23.89
CA PHE A 85 -6.26 -6.46 -24.20
C PHE A 85 -5.87 -5.33 -25.14
N LEU A 86 -4.82 -4.61 -24.78
CA LEU A 86 -4.14 -3.63 -25.63
C LEU A 86 -2.71 -4.12 -25.83
N ASP A 87 -2.26 -4.25 -27.08
CA ASP A 87 -0.91 -4.75 -27.43
C ASP A 87 -0.54 -6.06 -26.70
N ASN A 88 -1.49 -7.01 -26.67
CA ASN A 88 -1.36 -8.30 -25.99
C ASN A 88 -1.16 -8.21 -24.46
N ARG A 89 -1.52 -7.08 -23.83
CA ARG A 89 -1.50 -6.88 -22.37
C ARG A 89 -2.90 -6.71 -21.83
N SER A 90 -3.25 -7.48 -20.80
CA SER A 90 -4.56 -7.37 -20.13
C SER A 90 -4.66 -6.04 -19.36
N VAL A 91 -5.58 -5.20 -19.79
CA VAL A 91 -5.91 -3.92 -19.14
C VAL A 91 -6.54 -4.17 -17.77
N ASN A 92 -7.40 -5.18 -17.68
CA ASN A 92 -8.05 -5.60 -16.44
C ASN A 92 -7.00 -5.98 -15.38
N LEU A 93 -6.02 -6.82 -15.75
CA LEU A 93 -4.93 -7.22 -14.85
C LEU A 93 -4.06 -6.02 -14.46
N LEU A 94 -3.74 -5.14 -15.40
CA LEU A 94 -2.94 -3.95 -15.13
C LEU A 94 -3.60 -3.05 -14.08
N LEU A 95 -4.92 -2.84 -14.15
CA LEU A 95 -5.65 -2.10 -13.13
C LEU A 95 -5.50 -2.71 -11.74
N VAL A 96 -5.52 -4.05 -11.63
CA VAL A 96 -5.32 -4.74 -10.33
C VAL A 96 -3.89 -4.58 -9.85
N GLN A 97 -2.89 -4.75 -10.73
CA GLN A 97 -1.47 -4.63 -10.39
C GLN A 97 -1.09 -3.22 -9.92
N GLU A 98 -1.74 -2.20 -10.47
CA GLU A 98 -1.56 -0.80 -10.06
C GLU A 98 -2.41 -0.42 -8.83
N GLY A 99 -3.24 -1.34 -8.34
CA GLY A 99 -4.13 -1.10 -7.21
C GLY A 99 -5.31 -0.19 -7.55
N ASN A 100 -5.67 -0.04 -8.82
CA ASN A 100 -6.84 0.73 -9.29
C ASN A 100 -8.13 -0.11 -9.33
N ALA A 101 -8.05 -1.42 -9.14
CA ALA A 101 -9.18 -2.31 -8.94
C ALA A 101 -8.81 -3.45 -7.98
N VAL A 102 -9.83 -4.11 -7.40
CA VAL A 102 -9.65 -5.35 -6.62
C VAL A 102 -10.10 -6.55 -7.44
N VAL A 103 -9.63 -7.73 -7.09
CA VAL A 103 -10.04 -8.97 -7.75
C VAL A 103 -11.46 -9.33 -7.32
N ASP A 104 -12.33 -9.55 -8.29
CA ASP A 104 -13.68 -10.02 -8.03
C ASP A 104 -13.68 -11.55 -7.95
N LYS A 105 -13.38 -12.06 -6.75
CA LYS A 105 -13.28 -13.51 -6.48
C LYS A 105 -14.46 -14.34 -7.03
N PRO A 106 -15.73 -13.89 -6.93
CA PRO A 106 -16.86 -14.64 -7.49
C PRO A 106 -16.80 -14.81 -9.01
N SER A 107 -16.32 -13.81 -9.76
CA SER A 107 -16.21 -13.89 -11.23
C SER A 107 -14.84 -14.32 -11.72
N LEU A 108 -13.85 -14.49 -10.83
CA LEU A 108 -12.47 -14.82 -11.18
C LEU A 108 -12.33 -16.14 -11.94
N SER A 109 -13.24 -17.11 -11.73
CA SER A 109 -13.29 -18.33 -12.52
C SER A 109 -13.42 -18.02 -14.02
N ASN A 110 -14.11 -16.96 -14.39
CA ASN A 110 -14.31 -16.62 -15.79
C ASN A 110 -13.02 -16.14 -16.50
N CYS A 111 -11.95 -15.86 -15.75
CA CYS A 111 -10.64 -15.47 -16.28
C CYS A 111 -9.56 -16.52 -15.95
N HIS A 112 -9.85 -17.80 -16.23
CA HIS A 112 -9.00 -18.94 -15.86
C HIS A 112 -7.52 -18.78 -16.21
N GLU A 113 -7.19 -18.30 -17.42
CA GLU A 113 -5.81 -18.15 -17.89
C GLU A 113 -4.99 -17.18 -17.03
N ASN A 114 -5.63 -16.13 -16.51
CA ASN A 114 -4.98 -15.08 -15.74
C ASN A 114 -5.28 -15.15 -14.24
N GLN A 115 -6.00 -16.18 -13.77
CA GLN A 115 -6.49 -16.26 -12.39
C GLN A 115 -5.39 -16.07 -11.34
N ILE A 116 -4.26 -16.77 -11.51
CA ILE A 116 -3.12 -16.66 -10.61
C ILE A 116 -2.49 -15.26 -10.70
N GLN A 117 -2.38 -14.70 -11.92
CA GLN A 117 -1.82 -13.37 -12.15
C GLN A 117 -2.62 -12.27 -11.46
N TYR A 118 -3.95 -12.37 -11.47
CA TYR A 118 -4.82 -11.43 -10.74
C TYR A 118 -4.57 -11.47 -9.24
N LEU A 119 -4.50 -12.67 -8.65
CA LEU A 119 -4.26 -12.84 -7.21
C LEU A 119 -2.87 -12.32 -6.79
N ILE A 120 -1.84 -12.65 -7.59
CA ILE A 120 -0.47 -12.15 -7.37
C ILE A 120 -0.42 -10.62 -7.53
N GLY A 121 -1.07 -10.09 -8.57
CA GLY A 121 -1.15 -8.66 -8.85
C GLY A 121 -1.78 -7.90 -7.68
N GLU A 122 -2.90 -8.38 -7.16
CA GLU A 122 -3.58 -7.78 -6.00
C GLU A 122 -2.71 -7.82 -4.74
N ALA A 123 -2.12 -8.97 -4.44
CA ALA A 123 -1.24 -9.12 -3.29
C ALA A 123 -0.04 -8.16 -3.35
N ASN A 124 0.57 -8.02 -4.54
CA ASN A 124 1.68 -7.10 -4.78
C ASN A 124 1.25 -5.64 -4.63
N ALA A 125 0.12 -5.25 -5.21
CA ALA A 125 -0.43 -3.91 -5.09
C ALA A 125 -0.72 -3.55 -3.62
N LYS A 126 -1.27 -4.50 -2.86
CA LYS A 126 -1.53 -4.35 -1.42
C LYS A 126 -0.25 -4.20 -0.61
N ASN A 127 0.74 -5.05 -0.84
CA ASN A 127 2.03 -5.00 -0.13
C ASN A 127 2.79 -3.69 -0.42
N LYS A 128 2.77 -3.23 -1.67
CA LYS A 128 3.36 -1.95 -2.07
C LYS A 128 2.51 -0.75 -1.64
N GLY A 129 1.23 -0.95 -1.33
CA GLY A 129 0.31 0.11 -0.95
C GLY A 129 0.03 1.03 -2.14
N LEU A 130 -0.29 0.45 -3.30
CA LEU A 130 -0.59 1.18 -4.53
C LEU A 130 -2.08 1.49 -4.63
N GLY A 131 -2.45 2.59 -5.30
CA GLY A 131 -3.83 2.98 -5.56
C GLY A 131 -4.72 2.90 -4.31
N LEU A 132 -5.74 2.03 -4.38
CA LEU A 132 -6.69 1.72 -3.31
C LEU A 132 -6.04 1.36 -1.97
N TRP A 133 -4.86 0.77 -2.01
CA TRP A 133 -4.15 0.27 -0.83
C TRP A 133 -3.27 1.35 -0.16
N GLN A 134 -3.20 2.56 -0.71
CA GLN A 134 -2.52 3.69 -0.07
C GLN A 134 -3.22 4.10 1.24
N GLN A 135 -4.56 4.10 1.25
CA GLN A 135 -5.35 4.49 2.42
C GLN A 135 -5.23 3.49 3.56
N SER A 136 -5.12 2.19 3.26
CA SER A 136 -4.95 1.16 4.29
C SER A 136 -3.54 1.18 4.91
N LYS A 137 -2.49 1.55 4.17
CA LYS A 137 -1.18 1.83 4.78
C LYS A 137 -1.20 3.06 5.67
N LYS A 138 -1.90 4.12 5.25
CA LYS A 138 -2.04 5.33 6.06
C LYS A 138 -2.81 5.07 7.34
N SER A 139 -3.93 4.34 7.28
CA SER A 139 -4.71 3.96 8.45
C SER A 139 -4.02 2.91 9.33
N MET A 140 -3.22 1.98 8.78
CA MET A 140 -2.38 1.07 9.58
C MET A 140 -1.26 1.80 10.33
N ASN A 141 -0.67 2.83 9.72
CA ASN A 141 0.34 3.66 10.38
C ASN A 141 -0.30 4.58 11.44
N GLU A 142 -1.46 5.18 11.16
CA GLU A 142 -2.24 5.96 12.15
C GLU A 142 -2.77 5.08 13.30
N SER A 143 -3.06 3.79 13.06
CA SER A 143 -3.52 2.86 14.11
C SER A 143 -2.40 2.35 15.04
N LYS A 144 -1.12 2.67 14.75
CA LYS A 144 0.03 2.35 15.61
C LYS A 144 0.67 3.58 16.25
N THR A 145 0.17 4.77 15.93
CA THR A 145 0.64 5.99 16.58
C THR A 145 -0.08 6.16 17.91
N SER A 146 0.71 6.38 18.94
CA SER A 146 0.23 6.65 20.28
C SER A 146 0.74 8.00 20.72
N THR A 147 -0.09 8.68 21.52
CA THR A 147 0.24 10.00 22.07
C THR A 147 0.48 9.86 23.56
N TRP A 148 1.59 10.43 24.03
CA TRP A 148 1.94 10.46 25.45
C TRP A 148 2.32 11.86 25.89
N ARG A 149 2.07 12.13 27.17
CA ARG A 149 2.51 13.33 27.85
C ARG A 149 3.51 12.95 28.92
N GLY A 150 4.56 13.75 29.06
CA GLY A 150 5.57 13.51 30.06
C GLY A 150 6.74 14.47 29.97
N LYS A 151 7.69 14.27 30.88
CA LYS A 151 8.94 15.02 30.87
C LYS A 151 9.92 14.33 29.92
N LEU A 152 10.42 15.07 28.94
CA LEU A 152 11.48 14.57 28.06
C LEU A 152 12.82 14.69 28.76
N ILE A 153 13.59 13.62 28.76
CA ILE A 153 14.94 13.54 29.31
C ILE A 153 15.89 13.13 28.19
N TYR A 154 16.96 13.89 28.02
CA TYR A 154 18.08 13.54 27.18
C TYR A 154 19.28 13.15 28.06
N GLU A 155 19.85 11.98 27.76
CA GLU A 155 21.06 11.48 28.41
C GLU A 155 22.07 11.11 27.32
N GLU A 156 23.21 11.80 27.29
CA GLU A 156 24.27 11.55 26.31
C GLU A 156 24.82 10.13 26.47
N ILE A 157 25.03 9.43 25.34
CA ILE A 157 25.64 8.10 25.34
C ILE A 157 27.12 8.22 25.69
N PRO A 158 27.64 7.39 26.61
CA PRO A 158 29.05 7.40 26.92
C PRO A 158 29.89 7.04 25.67
N PRO A 159 31.06 7.65 25.48
CA PRO A 159 31.89 7.47 24.28
C PRO A 159 32.52 6.06 24.15
N VAL A 160 32.36 5.20 25.17
CA VAL A 160 32.92 3.85 25.23
C VAL A 160 31.86 2.82 24.88
N MET A 161 32.25 1.75 24.16
CA MET A 161 31.39 0.63 23.76
C MET A 161 30.79 -0.12 24.97
N SER A 162 29.75 0.46 25.56
CA SER A 162 28.92 -0.13 26.62
C SER A 162 27.62 -0.65 26.03
N THR A 163 26.94 -1.59 26.71
CA THR A 163 25.61 -2.09 26.31
C THR A 163 24.64 -0.95 26.02
N ARG A 164 24.68 0.10 26.85
CA ARG A 164 23.90 1.33 26.69
C ARG A 164 24.20 2.09 25.39
N ALA A 165 25.46 2.12 24.96
CA ALA A 165 25.85 2.75 23.70
C ALA A 165 25.29 1.98 22.48
N TYR A 166 25.27 0.65 22.55
CA TYR A 166 24.69 -0.19 21.50
C TYR A 166 23.16 -0.13 21.43
N GLU A 167 22.48 0.05 22.56
CA GLU A 167 21.04 0.26 22.57
C GLU A 167 20.66 1.62 21.97
N GLY A 168 21.56 2.61 21.99
CA GLY A 168 21.29 3.95 21.45
C GLY A 168 20.27 4.75 22.28
N ASN A 169 20.06 4.37 23.54
CA ASN A 169 19.01 4.91 24.39
C ASN A 169 19.40 6.31 24.93
N GLU A 170 19.11 7.35 24.14
CA GLU A 170 19.46 8.75 24.44
C GLU A 170 18.29 9.57 24.97
N PHE A 171 17.10 9.36 24.39
CA PHE A 171 15.93 10.14 24.69
C PHE A 171 14.89 9.30 25.41
N PHE A 172 14.35 9.83 26.50
CA PHE A 172 13.34 9.18 27.29
C PHE A 172 12.15 10.10 27.53
N LEU A 173 10.94 9.54 27.48
CA LEU A 173 9.77 10.20 28.03
C LEU A 173 9.43 9.57 29.37
N ILE A 174 9.48 10.37 30.43
CA ILE A 174 8.98 9.98 31.74
C ILE A 174 7.50 10.33 31.81
N THR A 175 6.65 9.30 31.77
CA THR A 175 5.19 9.47 31.76
C THR A 175 4.61 9.27 33.15
N ASN A 176 3.46 9.87 33.42
CA ASN A 176 2.75 9.64 34.68
C ASN A 176 1.95 8.31 34.70
N SER A 177 2.19 7.42 33.73
CA SER A 177 1.46 6.15 33.61
C SER A 177 2.06 5.08 34.53
N PRO A 178 1.25 4.44 35.39
CA PRO A 178 1.71 3.37 36.29
C PRO A 178 2.16 2.11 35.54
N LYS A 179 1.73 1.93 34.27
CA LYS A 179 2.09 0.77 33.45
C LYS A 179 3.36 0.96 32.63
N GLN A 180 3.74 2.20 32.33
CA GLN A 180 4.87 2.48 31.42
C GLN A 180 5.49 3.84 31.74
N ASN A 181 6.24 3.89 32.84
CA ASN A 181 6.81 5.12 33.37
C ASN A 181 7.94 5.69 32.49
N ARG A 182 8.64 4.86 31.71
CA ARG A 182 9.75 5.28 30.85
C ARG A 182 9.59 4.74 29.44
N LEU A 183 9.54 5.64 28.45
CA LEU A 183 9.54 5.30 27.02
C LEU A 183 10.88 5.69 26.40
N VAL A 184 11.49 4.80 25.63
CA VAL A 184 12.65 5.14 24.79
C VAL A 184 12.16 5.81 23.52
N LEU A 185 12.64 7.01 23.24
CA LEU A 185 12.29 7.79 22.05
C LEU A 185 13.40 7.71 21.02
N ARG A 186 13.02 7.66 19.75
CA ARG A 186 13.94 7.71 18.61
C ARG A 186 13.63 8.92 17.74
N PRO A 187 14.65 9.67 17.28
CA PRO A 187 14.44 10.73 16.31
C PRO A 187 13.90 10.15 15.00
N SER A 188 13.30 11.02 14.20
CA SER A 188 12.78 10.68 12.88
C SER A 188 13.11 11.77 11.87
N ILE A 189 12.77 11.52 10.61
CA ILE A 189 12.88 12.54 9.55
C ILE A 189 12.02 13.78 9.89
N ARG A 190 10.93 13.60 10.66
CA ARG A 190 10.02 14.69 11.04
C ARG A 190 10.45 15.43 12.30
N VAL A 191 11.09 14.74 13.23
CA VAL A 191 11.57 15.29 14.49
C VAL A 191 13.03 14.89 14.66
N SER A 192 13.92 15.84 14.38
CA SER A 192 15.36 15.61 14.38
C SER A 192 15.92 15.37 15.78
N HIS A 193 17.13 14.79 15.85
CA HIS A 193 17.87 14.63 17.10
C HIS A 193 18.04 15.96 17.86
N SER A 194 18.51 17.00 17.17
CA SER A 194 18.70 18.34 17.76
C SER A 194 17.39 18.95 18.26
N GLN A 195 16.29 18.69 17.56
CA GLN A 195 14.97 19.14 18.00
C GLN A 195 14.53 18.44 19.28
N LEU A 196 14.67 17.12 19.39
CA LEU A 196 14.38 16.41 20.65
C LEU A 196 15.26 16.92 21.80
N GLN A 197 16.55 17.16 21.53
CA GLN A 197 17.48 17.68 22.51
C GLN A 197 17.08 19.06 23.05
N SER A 198 16.49 19.93 22.22
CA SER A 198 16.00 21.24 22.68
C SER A 198 14.82 21.16 23.67
N PHE A 199 14.09 20.04 23.71
CA PHE A 199 13.02 19.79 24.68
C PHE A 199 13.52 19.08 25.95
N ASN A 200 14.84 18.94 26.14
CA ASN A 200 15.38 18.30 27.33
C ASN A 200 14.88 19.00 28.60
N ASN A 201 14.45 18.20 29.58
CA ASN A 201 13.85 18.62 30.83
C ASN A 201 12.51 19.38 30.71
N GLN A 202 11.88 19.41 29.55
CA GLN A 202 10.58 20.07 29.35
C GLN A 202 9.42 19.08 29.41
N GLN A 203 8.24 19.58 29.79
CA GLN A 203 6.99 18.84 29.64
C GLN A 203 6.54 18.91 28.18
N VAL A 204 6.29 17.74 27.60
CA VAL A 204 5.93 17.63 26.19
C VAL A 204 4.79 16.67 25.98
N GLU A 205 4.04 16.91 24.92
CA GLU A 205 3.18 15.92 24.29
C GLU A 205 3.89 15.41 23.03
N ILE A 206 4.02 14.10 22.92
CA ILE A 206 4.59 13.46 21.74
C ILE A 206 3.56 12.56 21.07
N THR A 207 3.65 12.46 19.75
CA THR A 207 3.02 11.38 18.99
C THR A 207 4.11 10.55 18.35
N ALA A 208 4.10 9.24 18.60
CA ALA A 208 5.16 8.35 18.14
C ALA A 208 4.62 6.98 17.76
N VAL A 209 5.40 6.25 16.95
CA VAL A 209 5.10 4.88 16.50
C VAL A 209 6.14 3.91 17.05
N HIS A 210 5.70 2.75 17.54
CA HIS A 210 6.63 1.73 18.03
C HIS A 210 7.39 1.08 16.85
N VAL A 211 8.72 1.01 16.97
CA VAL A 211 9.62 0.33 16.05
C VAL A 211 10.32 -0.78 16.82
N ALA A 212 10.18 -2.02 16.34
CA ALA A 212 10.88 -3.15 16.91
C ALA A 212 12.38 -3.08 16.58
N GLY A 213 13.23 -3.46 17.52
CA GLY A 213 14.67 -3.49 17.29
C GLY A 213 15.07 -4.55 16.27
N THR A 214 16.15 -4.29 15.54
CA THR A 214 16.76 -5.25 14.60
C THR A 214 17.94 -5.94 15.26
N ARG A 215 18.05 -7.27 15.11
CA ARG A 215 19.22 -8.03 15.58
C ARG A 215 20.29 -8.01 14.49
N PRO A 216 21.48 -7.44 14.74
CA PRO A 216 22.61 -7.55 13.81
C PRO A 216 23.02 -9.01 13.63
N ALA A 217 23.55 -9.35 12.46
CA ALA A 217 24.13 -10.67 12.23
C ALA A 217 25.52 -10.72 12.93
N PRO A 218 25.80 -11.72 13.79
CA PRO A 218 27.05 -11.78 14.56
C PRO A 218 28.32 -11.82 13.70
N ASN A 219 28.19 -12.26 12.45
CA ASN A 219 29.27 -12.36 11.47
C ASN A 219 29.52 -11.07 10.67
N GLU A 220 28.61 -10.08 10.73
CA GLU A 220 28.67 -8.85 9.94
C GLU A 220 29.12 -7.64 10.77
N SER A 221 28.84 -7.64 12.08
CA SER A 221 29.13 -6.50 12.96
C SER A 221 29.28 -6.93 14.42
N ALA A 222 30.28 -6.38 15.11
CA ALA A 222 30.45 -6.60 16.55
C ALA A 222 29.24 -6.05 17.32
N CYS A 223 28.68 -6.87 18.20
CA CYS A 223 27.47 -6.58 18.95
C CYS A 223 27.59 -7.15 20.37
N PRO A 224 26.93 -6.58 21.37
CA PRO A 224 26.71 -7.25 22.64
C PRO A 224 25.83 -8.48 22.44
N ILE A 225 26.16 -9.57 23.13
CA ILE A 225 25.42 -10.83 23.06
C ILE A 225 24.55 -11.02 24.29
N GLU A 226 23.33 -11.54 24.09
CA GLU A 226 22.48 -12.06 25.16
C GLU A 226 23.03 -13.40 25.68
N PHE A 227 22.47 -13.91 26.79
CA PHE A 227 22.85 -15.20 27.38
C PHE A 227 22.72 -16.40 26.42
N ASN A 228 21.90 -16.28 25.37
CA ASN A 228 21.72 -17.29 24.33
C ASN A 228 22.77 -17.21 23.19
N GLY A 229 23.75 -16.30 23.29
CA GLY A 229 24.80 -16.10 22.29
C GLY A 229 24.38 -15.28 21.06
N GLN A 230 23.17 -14.76 21.01
CA GLN A 230 22.69 -13.91 19.90
C GLN A 230 22.94 -12.43 20.19
N CYS A 231 23.15 -11.63 19.14
CA CYS A 231 23.22 -10.18 19.28
C CYS A 231 21.93 -9.62 19.92
N MET A 232 22.10 -8.67 20.84
CA MET A 232 20.99 -7.90 21.38
C MET A 232 20.28 -7.11 20.27
N PRO A 233 18.94 -6.96 20.33
CA PRO A 233 18.21 -6.11 19.39
C PRO A 233 18.63 -4.64 19.57
N GLN A 234 18.90 -3.96 18.45
CA GLN A 234 19.29 -2.56 18.42
C GLN A 234 18.19 -1.70 17.80
N GLY A 235 18.04 -0.46 18.28
CA GLY A 235 17.12 0.52 17.71
C GLY A 235 15.64 0.35 18.10
N GLU A 236 15.31 -0.52 19.06
CA GLU A 236 13.95 -0.61 19.59
C GLU A 236 13.52 0.69 20.27
N GLY A 237 12.29 1.12 20.05
CA GLY A 237 11.71 2.27 20.74
C GLY A 237 10.60 2.95 19.95
N TYR A 238 10.21 4.15 20.41
CA TYR A 238 9.14 4.93 19.80
C TYR A 238 9.72 6.02 18.90
N GLN A 239 9.53 5.89 17.59
CA GLN A 239 9.95 6.88 16.62
C GLN A 239 9.02 8.09 16.66
N VAL A 240 9.56 9.25 17.03
CA VAL A 240 8.78 10.47 17.29
C VAL A 240 8.36 11.12 15.98
N LEU A 241 7.06 11.28 15.78
CA LEU A 241 6.47 11.88 14.58
C LEU A 241 6.13 13.35 14.78
N SER A 242 5.77 13.74 15.99
CA SER A 242 5.56 15.13 16.41
C SER A 242 5.84 15.31 17.90
N ILE A 243 6.26 16.51 18.27
CA ILE A 243 6.53 16.91 19.65
C ILE A 243 6.07 18.35 19.86
N VAL A 244 5.37 18.61 20.96
CA VAL A 244 4.88 19.94 21.33
C VAL A 244 5.16 20.17 22.82
N GLN A 245 5.72 21.33 23.15
CA GLN A 245 5.90 21.72 24.55
C GLN A 245 4.56 22.05 25.19
N LEU A 246 4.32 21.47 26.36
CA LEU A 246 3.19 21.82 27.22
C LEU A 246 3.59 23.03 28.06
N LYS A 247 2.70 24.03 28.10
CA LYS A 247 2.86 25.21 28.96
C LYS A 247 2.45 24.89 30.39
#